data_AF-A0A9W8TGX8-F1
#
_entry.id   AF-A0A9W8TGX8-F1
#
_cell.length_a   1.000
_cell.length_b   1.000
_cell.length_c   1.000
_cell.angle_alpha   90.00
_cell.angle_beta   90.00
_cell.angle_gamma   90.00
#
_symmetry.space_group_name_H-M   'P 1'
#
loop_
_entity.id
_entity.type
_entity.pdbx_description
1 polymer ?
#
loop_
_entity_poly.entity_id
_entity_poly.type
_entity_poly.pdbx_seq_one_letter_code
_entity_poly.pdbx_strand_id
1 'polypeptide(L)'
;MSHQQQTLSSAPEKGAKCVINPVTTDPEEAAKFVQAVFKHEKISITQVAAAFSPLWGFGPSSNSDPLARGRAECVFVAPESTRPRAEFVRHYVAGRWGLPLAKFAPTLALVREHQFNMDWRGRAYPVLNDSPEEHYARFIVTMITRLEDPYPRTTMLKWLRDARYLRENTYTEDVSWIYFHAIMYLQLKAMDVAKKNATPKERVRHIVNKLKSRNSFSSLLTDFTCSKGSLDKPEEDKSN
;
A
#
# COMPACT_ATOMS: atom_id res chain seq x y z
N MET A 1 -7.77 10.45 -65.00
CA MET A 1 -7.69 9.18 -64.24
C MET A 1 -6.31 9.11 -63.63
N SER A 2 -6.17 9.53 -62.37
CA SER A 2 -4.88 9.56 -61.66
C SER A 2 -4.84 8.39 -60.68
N HIS A 3 -3.89 7.48 -60.89
CA HIS A 3 -3.63 6.38 -59.97
C HIS A 3 -2.84 6.85 -58.74
N GLN A 4 -3.30 6.36 -57.60
CA GLN A 4 -2.71 6.46 -56.28
C GLN A 4 -1.27 5.95 -56.24
N GLN A 5 -0.40 6.65 -55.52
CA GLN A 5 0.63 6.03 -54.70
C GLN A 5 0.56 6.67 -53.30
N GLN A 6 -0.15 6.00 -52.41
CA GLN A 6 -0.04 6.20 -50.97
C GLN A 6 1.28 5.58 -50.52
N THR A 7 2.27 6.42 -50.22
CA THR A 7 3.42 6.02 -49.41
C THR A 7 2.96 5.85 -47.97
N LEU A 8 2.83 4.58 -47.56
CA LEU A 8 2.81 4.13 -46.17
C LEU A 8 4.11 4.59 -45.49
N SER A 9 4.07 5.72 -44.80
CA SER A 9 5.13 6.10 -43.86
C SER A 9 4.76 5.57 -42.49
N SER A 10 5.56 4.61 -42.04
CA SER A 10 5.50 3.89 -40.78
C SER A 10 5.29 4.82 -39.58
N ALA A 11 4.20 4.62 -38.85
CA ALA A 11 4.08 5.12 -37.49
C ALA A 11 5.16 4.47 -36.60
N PRO A 12 5.88 5.22 -35.76
CA PRO A 12 6.65 4.59 -34.71
C PRO A 12 5.67 4.12 -33.62
N GLU A 13 5.53 2.80 -33.46
CA GLU A 13 5.03 2.18 -32.23
C GLU A 13 5.99 2.52 -31.09
N LYS A 14 5.91 3.75 -30.57
CA LYS A 14 6.46 4.10 -29.27
C LYS A 14 5.52 3.49 -28.24
N GLY A 15 5.78 2.23 -27.87
CA GLY A 15 5.27 1.69 -26.61
C GLY A 15 5.56 2.71 -25.51
N ALA A 16 4.50 3.27 -24.92
CA ALA A 16 4.62 4.33 -23.92
C ALA A 16 5.57 3.85 -22.83
N LYS A 17 6.77 4.45 -22.76
CA LYS A 17 7.78 4.15 -21.76
C LYS A 17 7.12 4.33 -20.40
N CYS A 18 6.87 3.23 -19.70
CA CYS A 18 6.21 3.23 -18.41
C CYS A 18 7.19 3.79 -17.38
N VAL A 19 7.15 5.11 -17.16
CA VAL A 19 7.96 5.77 -16.13
C VAL A 19 7.14 5.79 -14.84
N ILE A 20 7.52 4.97 -13.88
CA ILE A 20 7.02 5.06 -12.50
C ILE A 20 7.81 6.17 -11.81
N ASN A 21 7.12 7.07 -11.13
CA ASN A 21 7.75 8.10 -10.30
C ASN A 21 6.82 8.44 -9.14
N PRO A 22 6.78 7.59 -8.08
CA PRO A 22 5.85 7.76 -6.98
C PRO A 22 6.04 9.13 -6.30
N VAL A 23 4.98 9.65 -5.70
CA VAL A 23 5.05 10.94 -5.01
C VAL A 23 5.70 10.75 -3.65
N THR A 24 7.03 10.71 -3.62
CA THR A 24 7.84 10.40 -2.41
C THR A 24 8.20 11.62 -1.57
N THR A 25 7.73 12.81 -1.95
CA THR A 25 8.11 14.09 -1.36
C THR A 25 7.71 14.25 0.11
N ASP A 26 6.61 13.59 0.52
CA ASP A 26 6.12 13.62 1.91
C ASP A 26 5.48 12.27 2.30
N PRO A 27 6.24 11.38 2.98
CA PRO A 27 5.74 10.08 3.44
C PRO A 27 4.61 10.18 4.47
N GLU A 28 4.55 11.25 5.26
CA GLU A 28 3.52 11.43 6.27
C GLU A 28 2.19 11.82 5.63
N GLU A 29 2.21 12.74 4.66
CA GLU A 29 1.02 13.07 3.87
C GLU A 29 0.54 11.88 3.03
N ALA A 30 1.46 11.10 2.46
CA ALA A 30 1.10 9.85 1.79
C ALA A 30 0.42 8.86 2.74
N ALA A 31 0.91 8.73 3.98
CA ALA A 31 0.27 7.89 4.99
C ALA A 31 -1.14 8.40 5.36
N LYS A 32 -1.33 9.72 5.50
CA LYS A 32 -2.65 10.32 5.72
C LYS A 32 -3.60 10.04 4.55
N PHE A 33 -3.10 10.12 3.32
CA PHE A 33 -3.85 9.76 2.11
C PHE A 33 -4.31 8.29 2.14
N VAL A 34 -3.41 7.36 2.47
CA VAL A 34 -3.76 5.94 2.64
C VAL A 34 -4.87 5.74 3.67
N GLN A 35 -4.78 6.44 4.81
CA GLN A 35 -5.82 6.39 5.85
C GLN A 35 -7.16 6.96 5.37
N ALA A 36 -7.15 8.05 4.60
CA ALA A 36 -8.35 8.61 4.00
C ALA A 36 -9.01 7.61 3.05
N VAL A 37 -8.25 6.98 2.16
CA VAL A 37 -8.76 5.93 1.26
C VAL A 37 -9.37 4.75 2.04
N PHE A 38 -8.75 4.36 3.15
CA PHE A 38 -9.30 3.33 4.04
C PHE A 38 -10.64 3.75 4.66
N LYS A 39 -10.75 5.00 5.14
CA LYS A 39 -11.94 5.57 5.79
C LYS A 39 -13.13 5.73 4.84
N HIS A 40 -12.89 5.98 3.56
CA HIS A 40 -13.95 6.11 2.54
C HIS A 40 -14.62 4.77 2.15
N GLU A 41 -14.41 3.70 2.93
CA GLU A 41 -15.04 2.36 2.78
C GLU A 41 -15.22 1.88 1.34
N LYS A 42 -14.20 2.07 0.49
CA LYS A 42 -14.23 1.57 -0.89
C LYS A 42 -14.53 0.07 -0.90
N ILE A 43 -15.51 -0.33 -1.69
CA ILE A 43 -16.14 -1.66 -1.61
C ILE A 43 -15.34 -2.71 -2.39
N SER A 44 -14.62 -2.31 -3.45
CA SER A 44 -13.83 -3.22 -4.30
C SER A 44 -12.34 -2.91 -4.31
N ILE A 45 -11.52 -3.96 -4.49
CA ILE A 45 -10.06 -3.84 -4.61
C ILE A 45 -9.65 -2.97 -5.81
N THR A 46 -10.44 -2.99 -6.89
CA THR A 46 -10.24 -2.16 -8.08
C THR A 46 -10.41 -0.66 -7.75
N GLN A 47 -11.41 -0.29 -6.95
CA GLN A 47 -11.62 1.10 -6.53
C GLN A 47 -10.52 1.59 -5.58
N VAL A 48 -9.99 0.68 -4.75
CA VAL A 48 -8.83 0.96 -3.90
C VAL A 48 -7.62 1.19 -4.79
N ALA A 49 -7.27 0.24 -5.65
CA ALA A 49 -6.15 0.36 -6.58
C ALA A 49 -6.20 1.66 -7.40
N ALA A 50 -7.37 2.01 -7.95
CA ALA A 50 -7.57 3.28 -8.65
C ALA A 50 -7.33 4.51 -7.76
N ALA A 51 -7.62 4.44 -6.46
CA ALA A 51 -7.31 5.52 -5.53
C ALA A 51 -5.81 5.73 -5.35
N PHE A 52 -5.04 4.63 -5.37
CA PHE A 52 -3.61 4.65 -5.11
C PHE A 52 -2.79 4.96 -6.36
N SER A 53 -3.38 4.87 -7.56
CA SER A 53 -2.65 5.11 -8.80
C SER A 53 -1.94 6.47 -8.85
N PRO A 54 -2.52 7.60 -8.37
CA PRO A 54 -1.80 8.87 -8.38
C PRO A 54 -0.59 8.85 -7.43
N LEU A 55 -0.74 8.23 -6.26
CA LEU A 55 0.32 8.08 -5.26
C LEU A 55 1.50 7.26 -5.79
N TRP A 56 1.24 6.34 -6.71
CA TRP A 56 2.26 5.49 -7.35
C TRP A 56 2.94 6.13 -8.55
N GLY A 57 2.64 7.41 -8.83
CA GLY A 57 3.35 8.16 -9.85
C GLY A 57 2.77 8.03 -11.25
N PHE A 58 1.55 7.49 -11.39
CA PHE A 58 0.85 7.48 -12.68
C PHE A 58 0.25 8.85 -13.05
N GLY A 59 0.37 9.84 -12.16
CA GLY A 59 -0.08 11.22 -12.36
C GLY A 59 -1.41 11.54 -11.67
N PRO A 60 -1.76 12.83 -11.53
CA PRO A 60 -2.89 13.31 -10.72
C PRO A 60 -4.27 12.77 -11.14
N SER A 61 -4.45 12.45 -12.43
CA SER A 61 -5.72 11.96 -13.00
C SER A 61 -5.70 10.46 -13.35
N SER A 62 -4.70 9.73 -12.86
CA SER A 62 -4.53 8.31 -13.19
C SER A 62 -5.63 7.40 -12.63
N ASN A 63 -6.43 7.89 -11.69
CA ASN A 63 -7.55 7.16 -11.11
C ASN A 63 -8.68 6.91 -12.14
N SER A 64 -8.71 7.66 -13.25
CA SER A 64 -9.64 7.47 -14.37
C SER A 64 -9.00 6.77 -15.57
N ASP A 65 -7.67 6.64 -15.62
CA ASP A 65 -6.95 5.94 -16.69
C ASP A 65 -7.05 4.41 -16.51
N PRO A 66 -7.67 3.68 -17.46
CA PRO A 66 -7.78 2.22 -17.40
C PRO A 66 -6.43 1.50 -17.27
N LEU A 67 -5.37 2.01 -17.91
CA LEU A 67 -4.05 1.38 -17.87
C LEU A 67 -3.39 1.56 -16.51
N ALA A 68 -3.40 2.78 -15.97
CA ALA A 68 -2.90 3.05 -14.62
C ALA A 68 -3.68 2.26 -13.56
N ARG A 69 -5.01 2.17 -13.69
CA ARG A 69 -5.85 1.37 -12.80
C ARG A 69 -5.52 -0.12 -12.88
N GLY A 70 -5.37 -0.68 -14.08
CA GLY A 70 -5.02 -2.09 -14.26
C GLY A 70 -3.64 -2.42 -13.66
N ARG A 71 -2.64 -1.56 -13.90
CA ARG A 71 -1.31 -1.68 -13.27
C ARG A 71 -1.39 -1.58 -11.75
N ALA A 72 -2.22 -0.66 -11.27
CA ALA A 72 -2.41 -0.48 -9.85
C ALA A 72 -3.08 -1.70 -9.20
N GLU A 73 -4.11 -2.25 -9.84
CA GLU A 73 -4.84 -3.41 -9.37
C GLU A 73 -3.94 -4.64 -9.27
N CYS A 74 -3.04 -4.80 -10.24
CA CYS A 74 -2.05 -5.85 -10.26
C CYS A 74 -1.28 -5.92 -8.93
N VAL A 75 -0.85 -4.78 -8.37
CA VAL A 75 -0.17 -4.74 -7.05
C VAL A 75 -0.94 -5.54 -6.02
N PHE A 76 -2.28 -5.46 -6.06
CA PHE A 76 -3.14 -6.10 -5.08
C PHE A 76 -3.49 -7.57 -5.32
N VAL A 77 -3.65 -7.95 -6.58
CA VAL A 77 -4.25 -9.26 -6.94
C VAL A 77 -3.26 -10.25 -7.52
N ALA A 78 -2.02 -9.83 -7.82
CA ALA A 78 -1.10 -10.72 -8.50
C ALA A 78 -0.63 -11.89 -7.61
N PRO A 79 -0.56 -13.12 -8.16
CA PRO A 79 -0.23 -14.34 -7.41
C PRO A 79 1.07 -14.26 -6.60
N GLU A 80 2.04 -13.51 -7.09
CA GLU A 80 3.38 -13.38 -6.51
C GLU A 80 3.35 -12.57 -5.22
N SER A 81 2.38 -11.66 -5.11
CA SER A 81 2.10 -10.87 -3.92
C SER A 81 1.20 -11.62 -2.93
N THR A 82 0.33 -12.51 -3.39
CA THR A 82 -0.68 -13.17 -2.56
C THR A 82 -0.06 -13.89 -1.36
N ARG A 83 0.97 -14.70 -1.58
CA ARG A 83 1.60 -15.48 -0.51
C ARG A 83 2.35 -14.59 0.51
N PRO A 84 3.26 -13.68 0.11
CA PRO A 84 3.91 -12.77 1.05
C PRO A 84 2.91 -11.92 1.84
N ARG A 85 1.82 -11.49 1.21
CA ARG A 85 0.75 -10.73 1.89
C ARG A 85 0.04 -11.58 2.92
N ALA A 86 -0.33 -12.80 2.57
CA ALA A 86 -0.95 -13.73 3.49
C ALA A 86 -0.02 -14.04 4.68
N GLU A 87 1.28 -14.21 4.42
CA GLU A 87 2.30 -14.41 5.46
C GLU A 87 2.38 -13.18 6.39
N PHE A 88 2.46 -11.96 5.86
CA PHE A 88 2.46 -10.73 6.66
C PHE A 88 1.20 -10.60 7.52
N VAL A 89 0.01 -10.76 6.92
CA VAL A 89 -1.26 -10.67 7.66
C VAL A 89 -1.31 -11.74 8.74
N ARG A 90 -0.92 -12.98 8.43
CA ARG A 90 -0.94 -14.09 9.38
C ARG A 90 0.01 -13.88 10.55
N HIS A 91 1.21 -13.35 10.31
CA HIS A 91 2.25 -13.29 11.33
C HIS A 91 2.22 -11.99 12.13
N TYR A 92 2.00 -10.85 11.48
CA TYR A 92 2.05 -9.55 12.14
C TYR A 92 0.66 -9.08 12.60
N VAL A 93 -0.38 -9.27 11.77
CA VAL A 93 -1.70 -8.64 11.98
C VAL A 93 -2.74 -9.57 12.62
N ALA A 94 -2.61 -10.88 12.45
CA ALA A 94 -3.68 -11.84 12.75
C ALA A 94 -4.26 -11.70 14.16
N GLY A 95 -5.58 -11.48 14.22
CA GLY A 95 -6.34 -11.35 15.47
C GLY A 95 -6.01 -10.09 16.28
N ARG A 96 -5.21 -9.17 15.75
CA ARG A 96 -4.79 -7.94 16.42
C ARG A 96 -5.39 -6.73 15.70
N TRP A 97 -5.77 -5.72 16.48
CA TRP A 97 -6.11 -4.39 15.97
C TRP A 97 -5.41 -3.33 16.83
N GLY A 98 -5.27 -2.12 16.29
CA GLY A 98 -4.56 -1.03 16.98
C GLY A 98 -3.04 -1.18 17.01
N LEU A 99 -2.47 -2.00 16.12
CA LEU A 99 -1.03 -2.10 15.94
C LEU A 99 -0.46 -0.77 15.40
N PRO A 100 0.78 -0.41 15.77
CA PRO A 100 1.46 0.72 15.14
C PRO A 100 1.64 0.48 13.64
N LEU A 101 1.59 1.57 12.88
CA LEU A 101 2.02 1.59 11.48
C LEU A 101 3.51 1.90 11.46
N ALA A 102 4.25 1.27 10.54
CA ALA A 102 5.66 1.54 10.35
C ALA A 102 5.90 2.97 9.84
N LYS A 103 7.08 3.53 10.14
CA LYS A 103 7.58 4.75 9.52
C LYS A 103 8.35 4.45 8.24
N PHE A 104 8.15 5.26 7.19
CA PHE A 104 8.75 5.00 5.88
C PHE A 104 10.29 5.03 5.90
N ALA A 105 10.91 6.11 6.38
CA ALA A 105 12.37 6.25 6.32
C ALA A 105 13.14 5.14 7.07
N PRO A 106 12.77 4.76 8.32
CA PRO A 106 13.39 3.61 8.99
C PRO A 106 13.15 2.28 8.27
N THR A 107 11.94 2.07 7.73
CA THR A 107 11.64 0.87 6.95
C THR A 107 12.52 0.80 5.69
N LEU A 108 12.68 1.92 4.98
CA LEU A 108 13.50 1.99 3.78
C LEU A 108 14.97 1.72 4.08
N ALA A 109 15.48 2.20 5.23
CA ALA A 109 16.84 1.91 5.68
C ALA A 109 17.06 0.40 5.83
N LEU A 110 16.14 -0.30 6.51
CA LEU A 110 16.18 -1.76 6.66
C LEU A 110 16.08 -2.49 5.32
N VAL A 111 15.25 -2.01 4.39
CA VAL A 111 15.18 -2.58 3.03
C VAL A 111 16.53 -2.44 2.32
N ARG A 112 17.15 -1.25 2.35
CA ARG A 112 18.45 -1.02 1.71
C ARG A 112 19.54 -1.91 2.31
N GLU A 113 19.53 -2.09 3.63
CA GLU A 113 20.47 -2.94 4.36
C GLU A 113 20.33 -4.42 4.01
N HIS A 114 19.09 -4.92 3.94
CA HIS A 114 18.82 -6.35 3.84
C HIS A 114 18.34 -6.84 2.47
N GLN A 115 18.23 -5.96 1.46
CA GLN A 115 17.75 -6.34 0.12
C GLN A 115 18.55 -7.50 -0.50
N PHE A 116 19.84 -7.65 -0.18
CA PHE A 116 20.71 -8.74 -0.67
C PHE A 116 20.94 -9.86 0.35
N ASN A 117 20.36 -9.77 1.55
CA ASN A 117 20.53 -10.76 2.61
C ASN A 117 19.56 -11.93 2.43
N MET A 118 20.09 -13.14 2.22
CA MET A 118 19.29 -14.37 2.01
C MET A 118 18.37 -14.72 3.19
N ASP A 119 18.74 -14.36 4.42
CA ASP A 119 17.92 -14.61 5.62
C ASP A 119 16.64 -13.78 5.61
N TRP A 120 16.66 -12.61 4.96
CA TRP A 120 15.50 -11.74 4.79
C TRP A 120 14.66 -12.07 3.55
N ARG A 121 15.26 -12.79 2.61
CA ARG A 121 14.61 -13.26 1.38
C ARG A 121 13.83 -14.57 1.57
N GLY A 122 14.12 -15.30 2.65
CA GLY A 122 13.55 -16.60 2.97
C GLY A 122 12.32 -16.58 3.89
N ARG A 123 11.82 -17.78 4.23
CA ARG A 123 10.77 -18.02 5.24
C ARG A 123 11.26 -17.84 6.69
N ALA A 124 12.30 -17.03 6.92
CA ALA A 124 12.79 -16.81 8.27
C ALA A 124 11.70 -16.07 9.05
N TYR A 125 11.13 -16.76 10.03
CA TYR A 125 10.03 -16.26 10.84
C TYR A 125 10.53 -15.04 11.63
N PRO A 126 9.85 -13.89 11.55
CA PRO A 126 10.20 -12.77 12.43
C PRO A 126 10.04 -13.20 13.88
N VAL A 127 10.98 -12.79 14.72
CA VAL A 127 10.90 -13.01 16.16
C VAL A 127 9.72 -12.18 16.66
N LEU A 128 8.96 -12.67 17.64
CA LEU A 128 7.73 -12.03 18.15
C LEU A 128 7.94 -10.61 18.75
N ASN A 129 9.16 -10.08 18.71
CA ASN A 129 9.59 -8.80 19.27
C ASN A 129 10.04 -7.78 18.22
N ASP A 130 9.91 -8.08 16.93
CA ASP A 130 10.37 -7.19 15.85
C ASP A 130 9.50 -5.91 15.76
N SER A 131 10.13 -4.80 15.37
CA SER A 131 9.47 -3.51 15.17
C SER A 131 8.51 -3.53 13.96
N PRO A 132 7.48 -2.64 13.90
CA PRO A 132 6.63 -2.56 12.71
C PRO A 132 7.44 -2.29 11.43
N GLU A 133 8.52 -1.51 11.54
CA GLU A 133 9.46 -1.24 10.46
C GLU A 133 10.08 -2.52 9.88
N GLU A 134 10.52 -3.45 10.72
CA GLU A 134 11.11 -4.72 10.28
C GLU A 134 10.11 -5.61 9.55
N HIS A 135 8.88 -5.71 10.05
CA HIS A 135 7.84 -6.49 9.36
C HIS A 135 7.52 -5.94 7.97
N TYR A 136 7.43 -4.61 7.84
CA TYR A 136 7.25 -3.97 6.53
C TYR A 136 8.46 -4.20 5.63
N ALA A 137 9.67 -4.01 6.16
CA ALA A 137 10.90 -4.15 5.39
C ALA A 137 11.10 -5.59 4.87
N ARG A 138 10.85 -6.61 5.71
CA ARG A 138 10.88 -8.03 5.30
C ARG A 138 9.90 -8.32 4.17
N PHE A 139 8.68 -7.81 4.27
CA PHE A 139 7.69 -7.96 3.21
C PHE A 139 8.20 -7.33 1.90
N ILE A 140 8.70 -6.10 1.97
CA ILE A 140 9.21 -5.37 0.80
C ILE A 140 10.39 -6.11 0.16
N VAL A 141 11.38 -6.56 0.95
CA VAL A 141 12.53 -7.35 0.47
C VAL A 141 12.07 -8.64 -0.20
N THR A 142 11.11 -9.34 0.41
CA THR A 142 10.51 -10.56 -0.18
C THR A 142 9.86 -10.26 -1.52
N MET A 143 9.11 -9.16 -1.63
CA MET A 143 8.46 -8.75 -2.87
C MET A 143 9.47 -8.35 -3.96
N ILE A 144 10.52 -7.61 -3.61
CA ILE A 144 11.60 -7.22 -4.54
C ILE A 144 12.34 -8.46 -5.05
N THR A 145 12.64 -9.41 -4.17
CA THR A 145 13.32 -10.66 -4.56
C THR A 145 12.46 -11.49 -5.51
N ARG A 146 11.14 -11.55 -5.29
CA ARG A 146 10.23 -12.22 -6.22
C ARG A 146 10.13 -11.54 -7.58
N LEU A 147 10.34 -10.23 -7.64
CA LEU A 147 10.43 -9.51 -8.92
C LEU A 147 11.67 -9.91 -9.73
N GLU A 148 12.75 -10.37 -9.07
CA GLU A 148 14.02 -10.79 -9.67
C GLU A 148 13.99 -12.19 -10.30
N ASP A 149 12.99 -13.02 -9.97
CA ASP A 149 12.90 -14.40 -10.47
C ASP A 149 12.68 -14.42 -12.00
N PRO A 150 13.56 -15.10 -12.78
CA PRO A 150 13.51 -15.13 -14.24
C PRO A 150 12.38 -15.99 -14.83
N TYR A 151 11.66 -16.79 -14.03
CA TYR A 151 10.56 -17.65 -14.53
C TYR A 151 9.22 -16.92 -14.71
N PRO A 152 8.32 -17.39 -15.60
CA PRO A 152 7.29 -16.53 -16.19
C PRO A 152 6.07 -16.46 -15.28
N ARG A 153 5.81 -15.31 -14.64
CA ARG A 153 4.51 -15.07 -13.99
C ARG A 153 4.07 -13.60 -14.12
N THR A 154 2.94 -13.46 -14.83
CA THR A 154 1.97 -12.35 -14.95
C THR A 154 2.42 -10.92 -15.29
N THR A 155 1.48 -10.16 -15.87
CA THR A 155 1.62 -8.75 -16.32
C THR A 155 1.97 -7.77 -15.18
N MET A 156 1.71 -8.13 -13.91
CA MET A 156 2.07 -7.29 -12.76
C MET A 156 3.57 -7.03 -12.71
N LEU A 157 4.37 -8.10 -12.79
CA LEU A 157 5.79 -7.96 -12.57
C LEU A 157 6.41 -7.21 -13.72
N LYS A 158 5.87 -7.31 -14.94
CA LYS A 158 6.47 -6.68 -16.11
C LYS A 158 6.56 -5.16 -15.96
N TRP A 159 5.54 -4.44 -15.51
CA TRP A 159 5.64 -2.96 -15.44
C TRP A 159 6.56 -2.49 -14.30
N LEU A 160 6.49 -3.12 -13.12
CA LEU A 160 7.42 -2.86 -12.02
C LEU A 160 8.85 -3.21 -12.48
N ARG A 161 9.06 -4.40 -13.02
CA ARG A 161 10.34 -4.89 -13.52
C ARG A 161 10.88 -4.08 -14.70
N ASP A 162 10.05 -3.65 -15.65
CA ASP A 162 10.48 -2.81 -16.77
C ASP A 162 10.91 -1.43 -16.26
N ALA A 163 10.21 -0.88 -15.26
CA ALA A 163 10.65 0.32 -14.57
C ALA A 163 11.99 0.12 -13.83
N ARG A 164 12.31 -1.12 -13.40
CA ARG A 164 13.63 -1.49 -12.84
C ARG A 164 14.76 -1.33 -13.81
N TYR A 165 14.59 -1.87 -15.01
CA TYR A 165 15.66 -1.97 -15.98
C TYR A 165 15.92 -0.65 -16.73
N LEU A 166 15.04 0.35 -16.57
CA LEU A 166 15.15 1.64 -17.26
C LEU A 166 15.84 2.75 -16.45
N ARG A 167 16.17 2.54 -15.17
CA ARG A 167 16.83 3.55 -14.31
C ARG A 167 17.91 2.92 -13.41
N GLU A 168 19.11 3.46 -13.47
CA GLU A 168 20.20 3.12 -12.55
C GLU A 168 19.95 3.76 -11.16
N ASN A 169 20.06 2.97 -10.09
CA ASN A 169 20.15 3.35 -8.66
C ASN A 169 18.95 3.95 -7.89
N THR A 170 17.83 4.35 -8.52
CA THR A 170 16.64 4.93 -7.78
C THR A 170 15.46 3.98 -7.61
N TYR A 171 15.48 2.82 -8.28
CA TYR A 171 14.31 1.95 -8.43
C TYR A 171 13.86 1.20 -7.16
N THR A 172 14.79 0.74 -6.33
CA THR A 172 14.45 0.00 -5.11
C THR A 172 13.55 0.85 -4.21
N GLU A 173 13.71 2.17 -4.22
CA GLU A 173 12.95 3.10 -3.40
C GLU A 173 11.53 3.28 -3.92
N ASP A 174 11.36 3.42 -5.23
CA ASP A 174 10.04 3.54 -5.87
C ASP A 174 9.17 2.31 -5.61
N VAL A 175 9.76 1.11 -5.75
CA VAL A 175 9.06 -0.14 -5.48
C VAL A 175 8.80 -0.34 -3.99
N SER A 176 9.77 0.04 -3.15
CA SER A 176 9.57 0.04 -1.70
C SER A 176 8.42 0.94 -1.29
N TRP A 177 8.32 2.13 -1.90
CA TRP A 177 7.23 3.08 -1.67
C TRP A 177 5.87 2.49 -2.02
N ILE A 178 5.73 1.93 -3.23
CA ILE A 178 4.49 1.31 -3.70
C ILE A 178 4.04 0.21 -2.74
N TYR A 179 4.95 -0.71 -2.39
CA TYR A 179 4.62 -1.80 -1.48
C TYR A 179 4.36 -1.33 -0.05
N PHE A 180 5.11 -0.34 0.45
CA PHE A 180 4.93 0.24 1.78
C PHE A 180 3.51 0.79 1.99
N HIS A 181 3.02 1.58 1.04
CA HIS A 181 1.67 2.14 1.15
C HIS A 181 0.57 1.11 0.86
N ALA A 182 0.84 0.14 -0.02
CA ALA A 182 -0.09 -0.98 -0.23
C ALA A 182 -0.24 -1.85 1.04
N ILE A 183 0.85 -2.17 1.72
CA ILE A 183 0.81 -2.98 2.94
C ILE A 183 0.20 -2.23 4.12
N MET A 184 0.43 -0.92 4.21
CA MET A 184 -0.25 -0.06 5.19
C MET A 184 -1.77 -0.14 5.05
N TYR A 185 -2.29 -0.04 3.82
CA TYR A 185 -3.71 -0.21 3.57
C TYR A 185 -4.22 -1.59 4.00
N LEU A 186 -3.49 -2.65 3.65
CA LEU A 186 -3.87 -4.03 3.97
C LEU A 186 -3.88 -4.27 5.49
N GLN A 187 -2.89 -3.77 6.21
CA GLN A 187 -2.87 -3.83 7.68
C GLN A 187 -4.11 -3.15 8.26
N LEU A 188 -4.43 -1.93 7.82
CA LEU A 188 -5.61 -1.20 8.29
C LEU A 188 -6.90 -2.00 8.06
N LYS A 189 -7.08 -2.60 6.87
CA LYS A 189 -8.24 -3.45 6.58
C LYS A 189 -8.28 -4.72 7.43
N ALA A 190 -7.17 -5.41 7.59
CA ALA A 190 -7.11 -6.61 8.43
C ALA A 190 -7.40 -6.30 9.91
N MET A 191 -6.87 -5.19 10.43
CA MET A 191 -7.17 -4.74 11.80
C MET A 191 -8.64 -4.34 11.98
N ASP A 192 -9.26 -3.71 10.98
CA ASP A 192 -10.69 -3.38 11.02
C ASP A 192 -11.58 -4.63 11.09
N VAL A 193 -11.28 -5.63 10.24
CA VAL A 193 -11.97 -6.93 10.27
C VAL A 193 -11.79 -7.60 11.64
N ALA A 194 -10.56 -7.62 12.18
CA ALA A 194 -10.30 -8.18 13.50
C ALA A 194 -11.10 -7.45 14.59
N LYS A 195 -11.15 -6.12 14.56
CA LYS A 195 -11.93 -5.30 15.51
C LYS A 195 -13.43 -5.58 15.41
N LYS A 196 -13.97 -5.69 14.19
CA LYS A 196 -15.40 -6.00 13.93
C LYS A 196 -15.77 -7.38 14.46
N ASN A 197 -14.88 -8.36 14.32
CA ASN A 197 -15.11 -9.73 14.78
C ASN A 197 -14.79 -9.94 16.28
N ALA A 198 -14.11 -9.00 16.93
CA ALA A 198 -13.77 -9.10 18.33
C ALA A 198 -14.98 -9.02 19.25
N THR A 199 -14.99 -9.85 20.30
CA THR A 199 -16.00 -9.81 21.35
C THR A 199 -15.92 -8.49 22.14
N PRO A 200 -17.01 -8.03 22.78
CA PRO A 200 -16.99 -6.85 23.65
C PRO A 200 -15.89 -6.92 24.73
N LYS A 201 -15.68 -8.10 25.31
CA LYS A 201 -14.64 -8.36 26.33
C LYS A 201 -13.24 -8.09 25.80
N GLU A 202 -12.94 -8.53 24.58
CA GLU A 202 -11.63 -8.32 23.96
C GLU A 202 -11.42 -6.86 23.57
N ARG A 203 -12.47 -6.17 23.10
CA ARG A 203 -12.42 -4.73 22.80
C ARG A 203 -12.11 -3.91 24.05
N VAL A 204 -12.79 -4.19 25.17
CA VAL A 204 -12.52 -3.52 26.46
C VAL A 204 -11.11 -3.82 26.94
N ARG A 205 -10.67 -5.09 26.91
CA ARG A 205 -9.29 -5.47 27.28
C ARG A 205 -8.26 -4.71 26.44
N HIS A 206 -8.47 -4.58 25.14
CA HIS A 206 -7.58 -3.85 24.25
C HIS A 206 -7.49 -2.36 24.64
N ILE A 207 -8.63 -1.71 24.91
CA ILE A 207 -8.66 -0.32 25.37
C ILE A 207 -7.89 -0.20 26.69
N VAL A 208 -8.17 -1.05 27.69
CA VAL A 208 -7.47 -1.03 28.98
C VAL A 208 -5.96 -1.24 28.83
N ASN A 209 -5.53 -2.15 27.97
CA ASN A 209 -4.10 -2.35 27.71
C ASN A 209 -3.46 -1.13 27.06
N LYS A 210 -4.14 -0.49 26.10
CA LYS A 210 -3.69 0.75 25.46
C LYS A 210 -3.60 1.91 26.46
N LEU A 211 -4.53 1.97 27.42
CA LEU A 211 -4.52 2.93 28.53
C LEU A 211 -3.32 2.72 29.45
N LYS A 212 -2.99 1.46 29.76
CA LYS A 212 -1.85 1.11 30.61
C LYS A 212 -0.49 1.37 29.93
N SER A 213 -0.42 1.27 28.60
CA SER A 213 0.82 1.52 27.85
C SER A 213 1.08 3.00 27.55
N ARG A 214 0.06 3.87 27.59
CA ARG A 214 0.20 5.32 27.38
C ARG A 214 0.14 6.02 28.73
N ASN A 215 1.28 6.49 29.25
CA ASN A 215 1.41 7.26 30.50
C ASN A 215 0.71 8.64 30.51
N SER A 216 -0.33 8.89 29.71
CA SER A 216 -1.10 10.14 29.82
C SER A 216 -2.55 10.01 29.35
N PHE A 217 -3.44 10.30 30.29
CA PHE A 217 -4.89 10.44 30.13
C PHE A 217 -5.27 11.51 29.08
N SER A 218 -4.38 12.47 28.78
CA SER A 218 -4.67 13.61 27.88
C SER A 218 -4.86 13.17 26.42
N SER A 219 -4.13 12.15 25.96
CA SER A 219 -4.23 11.65 24.58
C SER A 219 -5.57 10.99 24.24
N LEU A 220 -6.34 10.60 25.26
CA LEU A 220 -7.62 9.91 25.12
C LEU A 220 -8.77 10.88 24.92
N LEU A 221 -8.71 12.04 25.58
CA LEU A 221 -9.71 13.08 25.39
C LEU A 221 -9.68 13.55 23.93
N THR A 222 -8.50 13.65 23.32
CA THR A 222 -8.34 14.00 21.91
C THR A 222 -8.91 12.93 20.96
N ASP A 223 -8.60 11.64 21.18
CA ASP A 223 -9.13 10.54 20.35
C ASP A 223 -10.67 10.41 20.49
N PHE A 224 -11.22 10.58 21.71
CA PHE A 224 -12.65 10.42 21.98
C PHE A 224 -13.50 11.59 21.48
N THR A 225 -12.97 12.82 21.57
CA THR A 225 -13.63 14.02 21.04
C THR A 225 -13.58 14.09 19.52
N CYS A 226 -12.49 13.63 18.88
CA CYS A 226 -12.41 13.52 17.42
C CYS A 226 -13.40 12.50 16.84
N SER A 227 -13.71 11.40 17.54
CA SER A 227 -14.70 10.42 17.07
C SER A 227 -16.16 10.88 17.19
N LYS A 228 -16.46 11.92 17.97
CA LYS A 228 -17.84 12.45 18.14
C LYS A 228 -18.19 13.62 17.21
N GLY A 229 -17.24 14.16 16.45
CA GLY A 229 -17.50 15.25 15.48
C GLY A 229 -18.24 14.85 14.19
N SER A 230 -18.74 13.61 14.09
CA SER A 230 -19.40 13.06 12.90
C SER A 230 -20.87 12.67 13.13
N LEU A 231 -21.48 13.02 14.27
CA LEU A 231 -22.92 12.85 14.46
C LEU A 231 -23.66 14.18 14.27
N ASP A 232 -24.45 14.20 13.21
CA ASP A 232 -25.68 14.96 12.98
C ASP A 232 -25.62 16.50 13.08
N LYS A 233 -25.52 17.13 11.90
CA LYS A 233 -26.25 18.37 11.65
C LYS A 233 -27.66 17.99 11.17
N PRO A 234 -28.73 18.35 11.88
CA PRO A 234 -30.07 18.25 11.32
C PRO A 234 -30.20 19.22 10.14
N GLU A 235 -30.74 18.74 9.03
CA GLU A 235 -31.18 19.57 7.90
C GLU A 235 -32.21 20.57 8.43
N GLU A 236 -31.88 21.86 8.35
CA GLU A 236 -32.86 22.93 8.46
C GLU A 236 -33.76 22.90 7.24
N ASP A 237 -34.98 22.44 7.49
CA ASP A 237 -36.14 22.54 6.63
C ASP A 237 -36.42 24.01 6.31
N LYS A 238 -36.09 24.44 5.09
CA LYS A 238 -36.47 25.76 4.57
C LYS A 238 -37.77 25.64 3.78
N SER A 239 -38.87 25.71 4.50
CA SER A 239 -40.12 26.21 3.93
C SER A 239 -40.14 27.74 4.01
N ASN A 240 -40.04 28.38 2.85
CA ASN A 240 -40.71 29.64 2.49
C ASN A 240 -40.52 29.88 0.99
#